data_AF-A0AAE8IQ95-F1
#
_entry.id   AF-A0AAE8IQ95-F1
#
_cell.length_a   1.000
_cell.length_b   1.000
_cell.length_c   1.000
_cell.angle_alpha   90.00
_cell.angle_beta   90.00
_cell.angle_gamma   90.00
#
_symmetry.space_group_name_H-M   'P 1'
#
loop_
_entity.id
_entity.type
_entity.pdbx_description
1 polymer ?
#
loop_
_entity_poly.entity_id
_entity_poly.type
_entity_poly.pdbx_seq_one_letter_code
_entity_poly.pdbx_strand_id
1 'polypeptide(L)'
;MARPPWWLHQVQTDLEFRLSPVLKIKLMPSETSLAQQTSFKSSILVIGGAEDKVHGKEILASFFRRSGGTGAAIAIIPSASREPLLIGDRYQRIFEDMGVAKVKVLDVRDRIHAEDRYYQEFVEDCTGVFMTGGDQLRLCGLLADTPLMERIRQRIHSGEITLAGTSAGAAVMGHHMIAGGSSGESPNRGLVDLAMGLGMIPEIIVDQHFHNRNRMVRLLSTIAVHPDRLGIGIDEDTAAVFEQEGYLEVLGRGTVTIVDAQDLTHTNQSRVDTSEPLSLHNLHLHILCHGDRYDLKNHRPMSGNL
;
A
#
# COMPACT_ATOMS: atom_id res chain seq x y z
N MET A 1 -84.30 -27.97 45.50
CA MET A 1 -83.44 -26.77 45.63
C MET A 1 -82.48 -27.02 46.78
N ALA A 2 -81.15 -26.94 46.72
CA ALA A 2 -80.17 -26.67 45.67
C ALA A 2 -78.86 -27.44 46.04
N ARG A 3 -77.94 -27.56 45.08
CA ARG A 3 -76.64 -28.29 45.13
C ARG A 3 -75.45 -27.28 45.17
N PRO A 4 -74.17 -27.72 45.36
CA PRO A 4 -73.21 -27.20 46.36
C PRO A 4 -71.95 -26.51 45.73
N PRO A 5 -70.81 -26.36 46.46
CA PRO A 5 -69.72 -27.34 46.27
C PRO A 5 -68.82 -27.60 47.51
N TRP A 6 -67.97 -28.62 47.38
CA TRP A 6 -67.15 -29.23 48.44
C TRP A 6 -65.76 -29.67 47.92
N TRP A 7 -64.86 -30.03 48.86
CA TRP A 7 -63.57 -30.79 48.81
C TRP A 7 -62.27 -30.04 48.44
N LEU A 8 -61.12 -30.13 49.15
CA LEU A 8 -60.37 -31.14 49.94
C LEU A 8 -59.65 -32.27 49.16
N HIS A 9 -58.31 -32.18 49.20
CA HIS A 9 -57.25 -33.20 49.38
C HIS A 9 -57.05 -34.41 48.44
N GLN A 10 -55.76 -34.77 48.27
CA GLN A 10 -55.09 -36.09 48.46
C GLN A 10 -54.03 -36.37 47.35
N VAL A 11 -52.89 -37.09 47.48
CA VAL A 11 -52.17 -37.85 48.55
C VAL A 11 -50.88 -38.49 47.93
N GLN A 12 -49.81 -38.66 48.76
CA GLN A 12 -48.70 -39.69 48.81
C GLN A 12 -47.91 -40.10 47.52
N THR A 13 -46.67 -40.66 47.52
CA THR A 13 -45.85 -41.45 48.48
C THR A 13 -44.38 -41.56 48.00
N ASP A 14 -43.51 -42.01 48.91
CA ASP A 14 -42.07 -42.34 48.79
C ASP A 14 -41.67 -43.40 47.74
N LEU A 15 -40.40 -43.40 47.25
CA LEU A 15 -39.39 -44.48 47.40
C LEU A 15 -38.06 -44.23 46.64
N GLU A 16 -37.00 -44.82 47.18
CA GLU A 16 -35.57 -44.83 46.76
C GLU A 16 -35.27 -45.42 45.37
N PHE A 17 -34.19 -44.97 44.72
CA PHE A 17 -33.32 -45.83 43.89
C PHE A 17 -31.85 -45.34 43.86
N ARG A 18 -30.93 -46.24 44.22
CA ARG A 18 -29.47 -46.13 44.03
C ARG A 18 -29.10 -46.43 42.56
N LEU A 19 -28.03 -45.81 42.03
CA LEU A 19 -26.81 -46.47 41.49
C LEU A 19 -25.92 -45.58 40.57
N SER A 20 -24.62 -45.59 40.90
CA SER A 20 -23.40 -45.49 40.06
C SER A 20 -22.89 -44.15 39.45
N PRO A 21 -21.55 -43.91 39.46
CA PRO A 21 -20.92 -42.69 38.95
C PRO A 21 -20.56 -42.83 37.46
N VAL A 22 -21.04 -41.89 36.63
CA VAL A 22 -20.66 -41.82 35.21
C VAL A 22 -19.30 -41.14 35.06
N LEU A 23 -18.43 -41.84 34.33
CA LEU A 23 -17.12 -41.45 33.79
C LEU A 23 -16.91 -39.93 33.59
N LYS A 24 -15.82 -39.41 34.18
CA LYS A 24 -15.13 -38.21 33.66
C LYS A 24 -14.49 -38.56 32.31
N ILE A 25 -15.15 -38.22 31.22
CA ILE A 25 -14.50 -38.17 29.90
C ILE A 25 -13.68 -36.88 29.85
N LYS A 26 -12.36 -37.02 29.95
CA LYS A 26 -11.38 -35.98 29.64
C LYS A 26 -11.40 -35.81 28.12
N LEU A 27 -12.16 -34.83 27.63
CA LEU A 27 -12.04 -34.38 26.24
C LEU A 27 -10.64 -33.79 26.07
N MET A 28 -9.76 -34.56 25.45
CA MET A 28 -8.51 -34.05 24.88
C MET A 28 -8.90 -33.16 23.70
N PRO A 29 -8.37 -31.93 23.56
CA PRO A 29 -8.56 -31.19 22.33
C PRO A 29 -7.95 -31.99 21.19
N SER A 30 -8.75 -32.20 20.14
CA SER A 30 -8.37 -32.84 18.90
C SER A 30 -7.19 -32.11 18.27
N GLU A 31 -6.13 -32.85 17.94
CA GLU A 31 -5.07 -32.43 17.04
C GLU A 31 -5.66 -32.16 15.67
N THR A 32 -6.03 -30.90 15.40
CA THR A 32 -6.31 -30.42 14.04
C THR A 32 -6.36 -28.90 14.07
N SER A 33 -5.17 -28.28 13.93
CA SER A 33 -4.92 -26.95 13.36
C SER A 33 -3.57 -26.43 13.89
N LEU A 34 -2.49 -26.99 13.36
CA LEU A 34 -1.17 -26.35 13.37
C LEU A 34 -0.76 -26.12 11.91
N ALA A 35 -1.61 -25.41 11.17
CA ALA A 35 -1.12 -24.55 10.10
C ALA A 35 -1.15 -23.15 10.70
N GLN A 36 0.03 -22.67 11.12
CA GLN A 36 0.23 -21.25 11.39
C GLN A 36 -0.31 -20.49 10.18
N GLN A 37 -1.44 -19.81 10.33
CA GLN A 37 -1.75 -18.65 9.51
C GLN A 37 -0.61 -17.67 9.77
N THR A 38 0.42 -17.72 8.93
CA THR A 38 1.28 -16.57 8.71
C THR A 38 0.37 -15.50 8.13
N SER A 39 -0.22 -14.69 9.02
CA SER A 39 -0.90 -13.46 8.66
C SER A 39 0.18 -12.55 8.07
N PHE A 40 0.38 -12.64 6.76
CA PHE A 40 1.15 -11.64 6.04
C PHE A 40 0.29 -10.39 6.01
N LYS A 41 0.81 -9.29 6.53
CA LYS A 41 0.12 -8.01 6.48
C LYS A 41 0.24 -7.46 5.06
N SER A 42 -0.89 -7.36 4.37
CA SER A 42 -0.98 -6.62 3.12
C SER A 42 -0.49 -5.18 3.37
N SER A 43 0.33 -4.69 2.45
CA SER A 43 0.96 -3.38 2.55
C SER A 43 1.20 -2.81 1.16
N ILE A 44 1.40 -1.50 1.09
CA ILE A 44 1.76 -0.79 -0.14
C ILE A 44 3.16 -0.20 0.05
N LEU A 45 4.13 -0.63 -0.75
CA LEU A 45 5.50 -0.14 -0.73
C LEU A 45 5.68 0.87 -1.86
N VAL A 46 5.90 2.12 -1.49
CA VAL A 46 6.14 3.23 -2.42
C VAL A 46 7.63 3.52 -2.43
N ILE A 47 8.31 3.18 -3.54
CA ILE A 47 9.77 3.13 -3.62
C ILE A 47 10.29 4.30 -4.47
N GLY A 48 11.22 5.08 -3.94
CA GLY A 48 11.70 6.31 -4.59
C GLY A 48 12.53 6.11 -5.86
N GLY A 49 12.73 4.87 -6.32
CA GLY A 49 13.51 4.56 -7.51
C GLY A 49 14.93 4.12 -7.21
N ALA A 50 15.60 3.58 -8.22
CA ALA A 50 17.01 3.13 -8.16
C ALA A 50 17.35 2.24 -6.95
N GLU A 51 16.40 1.45 -6.46
CA GLU A 51 16.58 0.60 -5.29
C GLU A 51 17.61 -0.51 -5.53
N ASP A 52 18.25 -0.99 -4.47
CA ASP A 52 19.31 -2.00 -4.56
C ASP A 52 18.80 -3.30 -5.18
N LYS A 53 19.41 -3.68 -6.30
CA LYS A 53 19.10 -4.88 -7.09
C LYS A 53 20.23 -5.91 -7.05
N VAL A 54 21.32 -5.63 -6.31
CA VAL A 54 22.56 -6.41 -6.39
C VAL A 54 22.98 -6.92 -5.02
N HIS A 55 22.94 -6.09 -3.98
CA HIS A 55 23.51 -6.41 -2.67
C HIS A 55 22.43 -6.99 -1.74
N GLY A 56 22.13 -6.29 -0.64
CA GLY A 56 21.17 -6.75 0.36
C GLY A 56 19.72 -6.75 -0.13
N LYS A 57 19.40 -5.97 -1.17
CA LYS A 57 18.07 -5.87 -1.79
C LYS A 57 16.95 -5.65 -0.75
N GLU A 58 17.23 -4.88 0.30
CA GLU A 58 16.40 -4.84 1.52
C GLU A 58 14.93 -4.53 1.23
N ILE A 59 14.66 -3.52 0.41
CA ILE A 59 13.32 -3.11 0.01
C ILE A 59 12.61 -4.22 -0.79
N LEU A 60 13.30 -4.82 -1.76
CA LEU A 60 12.74 -5.90 -2.58
C LEU A 60 12.50 -7.18 -1.76
N ALA A 61 13.39 -7.47 -0.81
CA ALA A 61 13.23 -8.56 0.14
C ALA A 61 12.06 -8.31 1.10
N SER A 62 11.82 -7.06 1.50
CA SER A 62 10.65 -6.67 2.29
C SER A 62 9.36 -6.92 1.52
N PHE A 63 9.27 -6.46 0.27
CA PHE A 63 8.16 -6.76 -0.63
C PHE A 63 7.94 -8.28 -0.76
N PHE A 64 8.99 -9.03 -1.09
CA PHE A 64 8.92 -10.49 -1.22
C PHE A 64 8.36 -11.18 0.03
N ARG A 65 8.86 -10.83 1.22
CA ARG A 65 8.35 -11.37 2.49
C ARG A 65 6.88 -11.03 2.71
N ARG A 66 6.49 -9.77 2.45
CA ARG A 66 5.11 -9.27 2.59
C ARG A 66 4.15 -9.86 1.55
N SER A 67 4.66 -10.32 0.42
CA SER A 67 3.92 -11.09 -0.58
C SER A 67 3.82 -12.58 -0.27
N GLY A 68 4.35 -13.07 0.85
CA GLY A 68 4.28 -14.49 1.23
C GLY A 68 5.58 -15.27 1.11
N GLY A 69 6.70 -14.60 0.82
CA GLY A 69 8.03 -15.21 0.73
C GLY A 69 8.08 -16.34 -0.29
N THR A 70 8.61 -17.50 0.10
CA THR A 70 8.74 -18.66 -0.80
C THR A 70 7.41 -19.22 -1.28
N GLY A 71 6.29 -18.88 -0.63
CA GLY A 71 4.94 -19.21 -1.09
C GLY A 71 4.31 -18.16 -2.01
N ALA A 72 5.02 -17.06 -2.29
CA ALA A 72 4.45 -15.94 -3.03
C ALA A 72 4.20 -16.26 -4.50
N ALA A 73 3.13 -15.68 -5.04
CA ALA A 73 2.85 -15.57 -6.46
C ALA A 73 2.90 -14.08 -6.85
N ILE A 74 3.93 -13.66 -7.58
CA ILE A 74 4.20 -12.24 -7.85
C ILE A 74 3.90 -11.88 -9.31
N ALA A 75 3.08 -10.87 -9.51
CA ALA A 75 2.88 -10.23 -10.81
C ALA A 75 3.83 -9.03 -10.95
N ILE A 76 4.55 -8.94 -12.07
CA ILE A 76 5.41 -7.80 -12.40
C ILE A 76 4.76 -7.03 -13.55
N ILE A 77 4.54 -5.73 -13.38
CA ILE A 77 3.94 -4.86 -14.39
C ILE A 77 5.01 -3.88 -14.91
N PRO A 78 5.62 -4.15 -16.07
CA PRO A 78 6.68 -3.32 -16.63
C PRO A 78 6.19 -2.19 -17.57
N SER A 79 4.87 -1.92 -17.59
CA SER A 79 4.19 -1.07 -18.59
C SER A 79 4.68 0.38 -18.62
N ALA A 80 5.25 0.89 -17.53
CA ALA A 80 5.87 2.21 -17.49
C ALA A 80 7.08 2.32 -18.42
N SER A 81 7.81 1.21 -18.64
CA SER A 81 9.05 1.20 -19.41
C SER A 81 8.80 1.20 -20.91
N ARG A 82 9.78 1.72 -21.66
CA ARG A 82 9.88 1.55 -23.12
C ARG A 82 10.60 0.25 -23.50
N GLU A 83 11.26 -0.39 -22.53
CA GLU A 83 11.93 -1.68 -22.67
C GLU A 83 11.33 -2.68 -21.65
N PRO A 84 10.03 -3.02 -21.77
CA PRO A 84 9.32 -3.80 -20.75
C PRO A 84 9.88 -5.21 -20.57
N LEU A 85 10.40 -5.83 -21.64
CA LEU A 85 11.03 -7.16 -21.57
C LEU A 85 12.28 -7.14 -20.69
N LEU A 86 13.16 -6.17 -20.89
CA LEU A 86 14.43 -6.08 -20.16
C LEU A 86 14.20 -5.83 -18.67
N ILE A 87 13.34 -4.85 -18.35
CA ILE A 87 13.07 -4.52 -16.95
C ILE A 87 12.23 -5.60 -16.26
N GLY A 88 11.28 -6.21 -16.97
CA GLY A 88 10.46 -7.32 -16.47
C GLY A 88 11.30 -8.55 -16.13
N ASP A 89 12.13 -9.00 -17.07
CA ASP A 89 13.07 -10.12 -16.90
C ASP A 89 14.07 -9.88 -15.75
N ARG A 90 14.52 -8.63 -15.58
CA ARG A 90 15.38 -8.27 -14.45
C ARG A 90 14.71 -8.51 -13.09
N TYR A 91 13.50 -8.00 -12.89
CA TYR A 91 12.78 -8.22 -11.63
C TYR A 91 12.32 -9.67 -11.46
N GLN A 92 11.97 -10.34 -12.57
CA GLN A 92 11.62 -11.75 -12.56
C GLN A 92 12.76 -12.58 -11.97
N ARG A 93 13.98 -12.44 -12.51
CA ARG A 93 15.17 -13.12 -11.99
C ARG A 93 15.45 -12.79 -10.52
N ILE A 94 15.29 -11.52 -10.13
CA ILE A 94 15.50 -11.13 -8.73
C ILE A 94 14.57 -11.90 -7.79
N PHE A 95 13.28 -12.04 -8.12
CA PHE A 95 12.34 -12.76 -7.27
C PHE A 95 12.48 -14.29 -7.38
N GLU A 96 12.87 -14.81 -8.54
CA GLU A 96 13.25 -16.22 -8.71
C GLU A 96 14.46 -16.58 -7.84
N ASP A 97 15.51 -15.75 -7.84
CA ASP A 97 16.69 -15.91 -7.00
C ASP A 97 16.36 -15.84 -5.49
N MET A 98 15.31 -15.12 -5.12
CA MET A 98 14.78 -15.08 -3.74
C MET A 98 13.93 -16.33 -3.39
N GLY A 99 13.58 -17.17 -4.36
CA GLY A 99 12.84 -18.42 -4.17
C GLY A 99 11.32 -18.27 -4.23
N VAL A 100 10.79 -17.32 -5.00
CA VAL A 100 9.33 -17.17 -5.25
C VAL A 100 8.72 -18.44 -5.84
N ALA A 101 7.50 -18.82 -5.41
CA ALA A 101 6.83 -20.00 -5.95
C ALA A 101 6.37 -19.80 -7.40
N LYS A 102 5.83 -18.62 -7.71
CA LYS A 102 5.38 -18.24 -9.05
C LYS A 102 5.68 -16.78 -9.32
N VAL A 103 6.17 -16.47 -10.50
CA VAL A 103 6.31 -15.10 -10.98
C VAL A 103 5.82 -14.98 -12.40
N LYS A 104 5.14 -13.89 -12.73
CA LYS A 104 4.70 -13.60 -14.08
C LYS A 104 4.87 -12.13 -14.41
N VAL A 105 5.44 -11.86 -15.58
CA VAL A 105 5.46 -10.52 -16.18
C VAL A 105 4.14 -10.29 -16.91
N LEU A 106 3.35 -9.32 -16.46
CA LEU A 106 2.12 -8.84 -17.11
C LEU A 106 2.50 -7.71 -18.07
N ASP A 107 3.00 -8.06 -19.26
CA ASP A 107 3.50 -7.11 -20.25
C ASP A 107 2.35 -6.42 -21.01
N VAL A 108 1.63 -5.55 -20.31
CA VAL A 108 0.55 -4.74 -20.88
C VAL A 108 1.16 -3.58 -21.66
N ARG A 109 1.16 -3.69 -23.00
CA ARG A 109 1.68 -2.65 -23.92
C ARG A 109 0.60 -1.82 -24.61
N ASP A 110 -0.64 -2.29 -24.51
CA ASP A 110 -1.86 -1.69 -25.04
C ASP A 110 -2.97 -1.95 -24.02
N ARG A 111 -3.96 -1.06 -23.94
CA ARG A 111 -5.08 -1.19 -23.00
C ARG A 111 -5.87 -2.49 -23.20
N ILE A 112 -5.96 -3.00 -24.43
CA ILE A 112 -6.66 -4.27 -24.68
C ILE A 112 -5.99 -5.46 -23.97
N HIS A 113 -4.67 -5.40 -23.75
CA HIS A 113 -3.97 -6.43 -22.98
C HIS A 113 -4.34 -6.42 -21.49
N ALA A 114 -4.88 -5.31 -20.97
CA ALA A 114 -5.41 -5.25 -19.61
C ALA A 114 -6.79 -5.92 -19.48
N GLU A 115 -7.34 -6.43 -20.58
CA GLU A 115 -8.53 -7.29 -20.59
C GLU A 115 -8.16 -8.77 -20.80
N ASP A 116 -6.87 -9.08 -20.98
CA ASP A 116 -6.39 -10.45 -21.21
C ASP A 116 -6.78 -11.36 -20.03
N ARG A 117 -7.51 -12.43 -20.36
CA ARG A 117 -8.04 -13.37 -19.37
C ARG A 117 -6.93 -14.07 -18.57
N TYR A 118 -5.79 -14.35 -19.18
CA TYR A 118 -4.66 -15.02 -18.51
C TYR A 118 -3.96 -14.09 -17.51
N TYR A 119 -3.97 -12.79 -17.76
CA TYR A 119 -3.52 -11.79 -16.79
C TYR A 119 -4.50 -11.62 -15.65
N GLN A 120 -5.81 -11.57 -15.96
CA GLN A 120 -6.85 -11.52 -14.93
C GLN A 120 -6.81 -12.74 -14.01
N GLU A 121 -6.76 -13.96 -14.58
CA GLU A 121 -6.65 -15.20 -13.81
C GLU A 121 -5.40 -15.22 -12.91
N PHE A 122 -4.26 -14.73 -13.40
CA PHE A 122 -3.07 -14.63 -12.56
C PHE A 122 -3.22 -13.60 -11.44
N VAL A 123 -3.92 -12.49 -11.70
CA VAL A 123 -4.21 -11.47 -10.69
C VAL A 123 -5.22 -11.95 -9.66
N GLU A 124 -6.03 -12.98 -9.92
CA GLU A 124 -6.85 -13.61 -8.87
C GLU A 124 -5.99 -14.44 -7.90
N ASP A 125 -4.99 -15.14 -8.42
CA ASP A 125 -4.17 -16.07 -7.63
C ASP A 125 -2.92 -15.43 -7.01
N CYS A 126 -2.51 -14.25 -7.47
CA CYS A 126 -1.29 -13.62 -7.00
C CYS A 126 -1.40 -13.15 -5.54
N THR A 127 -0.27 -13.02 -4.88
CA THR A 127 -0.12 -12.51 -3.50
C THR A 127 0.66 -11.19 -3.46
N GLY A 128 1.28 -10.81 -4.59
CA GLY A 128 2.03 -9.58 -4.73
C GLY A 128 1.97 -9.01 -6.15
N VAL A 129 1.95 -7.68 -6.26
CA VAL A 129 2.09 -6.96 -7.53
C VAL A 129 3.25 -5.97 -7.41
N PHE A 130 4.15 -5.96 -8.40
CA PHE A 130 5.29 -5.05 -8.48
C PHE A 130 5.22 -4.21 -9.76
N MET A 131 5.07 -2.89 -9.64
CA MET A 131 5.08 -1.95 -10.76
C MET A 131 6.47 -1.35 -10.94
N THR A 132 7.05 -1.51 -12.13
CA THR A 132 8.42 -1.03 -12.40
C THR A 132 8.48 0.48 -12.68
N GLY A 133 9.70 1.01 -12.71
CA GLY A 133 9.97 2.37 -13.19
C GLY A 133 9.80 2.54 -14.71
N GLY A 134 9.89 3.79 -15.16
CA GLY A 134 9.69 4.19 -16.54
C GLY A 134 9.02 5.57 -16.60
N ASP A 135 7.94 5.68 -17.36
CA ASP A 135 7.10 6.87 -17.47
C ASP A 135 5.72 6.63 -16.84
N GLN A 136 5.35 7.46 -15.87
CA GLN A 136 4.11 7.31 -15.10
C GLN A 136 2.85 7.70 -15.89
N LEU A 137 2.94 8.61 -16.88
CA LEU A 137 1.82 8.91 -17.78
C LEU A 137 1.51 7.71 -18.68
N ARG A 138 2.53 7.03 -19.18
CA ARG A 138 2.41 5.79 -19.94
C ARG A 138 1.79 4.69 -19.08
N LEU A 139 2.26 4.53 -17.84
CA LEU A 139 1.72 3.53 -16.92
C LEU A 139 0.22 3.75 -16.68
N CYS A 140 -0.19 4.98 -16.30
CA CYS A 140 -1.59 5.33 -16.15
C CYS A 140 -2.38 5.15 -17.45
N GLY A 141 -1.87 5.63 -18.59
CA GLY A 141 -2.55 5.52 -19.87
C GLY A 141 -2.87 4.07 -20.28
N LEU A 142 -2.04 3.12 -19.87
CA LEU A 142 -2.22 1.70 -20.15
C LEU A 142 -3.12 0.97 -19.14
N LEU A 143 -3.16 1.41 -17.89
CA LEU A 143 -3.76 0.64 -16.80
C LEU A 143 -4.92 1.31 -16.08
N ALA A 144 -4.97 2.64 -16.04
CA ALA A 144 -6.07 3.36 -15.38
C ALA A 144 -7.42 2.95 -15.99
N ASP A 145 -8.41 2.71 -15.14
CA ASP A 145 -9.77 2.32 -15.52
C ASP A 145 -9.86 1.05 -16.39
N THR A 146 -8.91 0.12 -16.20
CA THR A 146 -8.96 -1.21 -16.83
C THR A 146 -9.45 -2.25 -15.82
N PRO A 147 -10.10 -3.35 -16.27
CA PRO A 147 -10.52 -4.42 -15.38
C PRO A 147 -9.37 -5.00 -14.55
N LEU A 148 -8.19 -5.17 -15.17
CA LEU A 148 -6.99 -5.66 -14.48
C LEU A 148 -6.59 -4.77 -13.31
N MET A 149 -6.48 -3.45 -13.54
CA MET A 149 -6.05 -2.53 -12.49
C MET A 149 -7.12 -2.29 -11.44
N GLU A 150 -8.39 -2.29 -11.83
CA GLU A 150 -9.51 -2.24 -10.88
C GLU A 150 -9.48 -3.44 -9.95
N ARG A 151 -9.23 -4.64 -10.48
CA ARG A 151 -9.13 -5.85 -9.66
C ARG A 151 -7.94 -5.80 -8.70
N ILE A 152 -6.76 -5.37 -9.18
CA ILE A 152 -5.57 -5.17 -8.31
C ILE A 152 -5.90 -4.19 -7.18
N ARG A 153 -6.50 -3.05 -7.50
CA ARG A 153 -6.90 -2.03 -6.52
C ARG A 153 -7.86 -2.60 -5.48
N GLN A 154 -8.89 -3.35 -5.89
CA GLN A 154 -9.82 -4.00 -4.96
C GLN A 154 -9.11 -4.97 -4.02
N ARG A 155 -8.27 -5.87 -4.55
CA ARG A 155 -7.55 -6.86 -3.74
C ARG A 155 -6.59 -6.22 -2.74
N ILE A 156 -5.97 -5.09 -3.10
CA ILE A 156 -5.16 -4.28 -2.18
C ILE A 156 -6.01 -3.70 -1.04
N HIS A 157 -7.13 -3.07 -1.35
CA HIS A 157 -7.99 -2.44 -0.34
C HIS A 157 -8.70 -3.46 0.56
N SER A 158 -8.96 -4.67 0.06
CA SER A 158 -9.45 -5.80 0.85
C SER A 158 -8.36 -6.46 1.70
N GLY A 159 -7.09 -6.05 1.54
CA GLY A 159 -5.97 -6.60 2.30
C GLY A 159 -5.50 -7.99 1.85
N GLU A 160 -5.82 -8.40 0.62
CA GLU A 160 -5.54 -9.75 0.11
C GLU A 160 -4.12 -9.90 -0.45
N ILE A 161 -3.55 -8.82 -0.99
CA ILE A 161 -2.24 -8.82 -1.66
C ILE A 161 -1.38 -7.65 -1.20
N THR A 162 -0.08 -7.72 -1.48
CA THR A 162 0.87 -6.61 -1.30
C THR A 162 1.16 -5.92 -2.64
N LEU A 163 1.26 -4.59 -2.65
CA LEU A 163 1.66 -3.82 -3.83
C LEU A 163 2.99 -3.15 -3.58
N ALA A 164 3.85 -3.12 -4.60
CA ALA A 164 5.01 -2.26 -4.62
C ALA A 164 5.09 -1.51 -5.95
N GLY A 165 5.60 -0.28 -5.91
CA GLY A 165 5.89 0.49 -7.12
C GLY A 165 7.16 1.32 -6.94
N THR A 166 8.06 1.27 -7.92
CA THR A 166 9.33 2.02 -7.91
C THR A 166 9.37 3.09 -8.97
N SER A 167 9.88 4.28 -8.63
CA SER A 167 9.98 5.42 -9.55
C SER A 167 8.61 5.79 -10.16
N ALA A 168 8.39 5.60 -11.46
CA ALA A 168 7.05 5.78 -12.06
C ALA A 168 5.95 4.98 -11.35
N GLY A 169 6.24 3.75 -10.91
CA GLY A 169 5.30 2.94 -10.12
C GLY A 169 4.96 3.56 -8.75
N ALA A 170 5.86 4.37 -8.18
CA ALA A 170 5.59 5.11 -6.95
C ALA A 170 4.75 6.37 -7.21
N ALA A 171 5.04 7.10 -8.29
CA ALA A 171 4.34 8.34 -8.62
C ALA A 171 2.83 8.14 -8.85
N VAL A 172 2.43 6.97 -9.36
CA VAL A 172 1.02 6.64 -9.65
C VAL A 172 0.19 6.26 -8.41
N MET A 173 0.77 6.17 -7.21
CA MET A 173 0.07 5.66 -6.03
C MET A 173 -1.05 6.59 -5.55
N GLY A 174 -0.85 7.90 -5.67
CA GLY A 174 -1.84 8.93 -5.33
C GLY A 174 -2.99 9.00 -6.33
N HIS A 175 -4.08 9.70 -5.94
CA HIS A 175 -5.10 10.12 -6.92
C HIS A 175 -4.57 11.27 -7.78
N HIS A 176 -3.94 12.26 -7.16
CA HIS A 176 -3.17 13.29 -7.85
C HIS A 176 -1.72 12.83 -7.99
N MET A 177 -1.14 13.03 -9.17
CA MET A 177 0.18 12.53 -9.54
C MET A 177 1.04 13.65 -10.11
N ILE A 178 2.29 13.71 -9.65
CA ILE A 178 3.34 14.52 -10.29
C ILE A 178 3.83 13.76 -11.54
N ALA A 179 3.44 14.24 -12.71
CA ALA A 179 3.80 13.67 -14.01
C ALA A 179 5.18 14.16 -14.52
N GLY A 180 5.61 15.33 -14.07
CA GLY A 180 6.76 16.02 -14.61
C GLY A 180 7.16 17.22 -13.75
N GLY A 181 7.91 18.14 -14.33
CA GLY A 181 8.36 19.36 -13.67
C GLY A 181 9.84 19.43 -13.34
N SER A 182 10.31 20.65 -13.10
CA SER A 182 11.72 21.01 -12.95
C SER A 182 12.13 21.23 -11.48
N SER A 183 13.37 21.66 -11.28
CA SER A 183 13.98 22.05 -10.00
C SER A 183 14.80 23.33 -10.17
N GLY A 184 15.29 23.92 -9.07
CA GLY A 184 16.20 25.07 -9.13
C GLY A 184 15.52 26.45 -9.24
N GLU A 185 14.20 26.50 -9.08
CA GLU A 185 13.40 27.73 -9.03
C GLU A 185 12.70 27.86 -7.67
N SER A 186 12.09 29.01 -7.40
CA SER A 186 11.14 29.15 -6.29
C SER A 186 9.83 28.39 -6.60
N PRO A 187 9.09 27.90 -5.59
CA PRO A 187 7.83 27.20 -5.82
C PRO A 187 6.87 28.08 -6.63
N ASN A 188 6.42 27.58 -7.77
CA ASN A 188 5.41 28.19 -8.63
C ASN A 188 4.58 27.10 -9.32
N ARG A 189 3.38 27.44 -9.80
CA ARG A 189 2.46 26.44 -10.38
C ARG A 189 2.97 25.87 -11.70
N GLY A 190 3.72 26.66 -12.48
CA GLY A 190 4.30 26.25 -13.76
C GLY A 190 5.46 25.28 -13.65
N LEU A 191 6.00 25.11 -12.44
CA LEU A 191 7.14 24.22 -12.19
C LEU A 191 6.77 22.73 -12.26
N VAL A 192 5.50 22.39 -12.10
CA VAL A 192 5.03 21.01 -11.94
C VAL A 192 3.91 20.65 -12.91
N ASP A 193 4.07 19.50 -13.56
CA ASP A 193 3.02 18.91 -14.37
C ASP A 193 2.21 17.94 -13.51
N LEU A 194 0.91 18.21 -13.35
CA LEU A 194 -0.01 17.36 -12.60
C LEU A 194 -0.87 16.52 -13.52
N ALA A 195 -1.14 15.29 -13.11
CA ALA A 195 -2.03 14.36 -13.79
C ALA A 195 -2.78 13.49 -12.76
N MET A 196 -3.61 12.59 -13.25
CA MET A 196 -4.29 11.58 -12.42
C MET A 196 -3.44 10.33 -12.29
N GLY A 197 -3.25 9.86 -11.06
CA GLY A 197 -2.63 8.57 -10.74
C GLY A 197 -3.65 7.44 -10.73
N LEU A 198 -3.23 6.28 -10.21
CA LEU A 198 -4.08 5.08 -10.08
C LEU A 198 -4.92 5.10 -8.80
N GLY A 199 -4.63 5.99 -7.85
CA GLY A 199 -5.44 6.16 -6.63
C GLY A 199 -5.44 4.92 -5.74
N MET A 200 -4.27 4.34 -5.51
CA MET A 200 -4.07 3.24 -4.54
C MET A 200 -4.09 3.76 -3.10
N ILE A 201 -3.62 5.00 -2.90
CA ILE A 201 -3.69 5.75 -1.65
C ILE A 201 -4.13 7.17 -2.02
N PRO A 202 -5.43 7.43 -2.17
CA PRO A 202 -5.93 8.69 -2.73
C PRO A 202 -5.50 9.96 -1.97
N GLU A 203 -5.17 9.83 -0.68
CA GLU A 203 -4.88 10.91 0.26
C GLU A 203 -3.45 11.47 0.14
N ILE A 204 -2.57 10.82 -0.61
CA ILE A 204 -1.17 11.21 -0.75
C ILE A 204 -0.83 11.75 -2.14
N ILE A 205 0.24 12.52 -2.21
CA ILE A 205 0.93 12.89 -3.44
C ILE A 205 2.39 12.48 -3.30
N VAL A 206 2.86 11.67 -4.24
CA VAL A 206 4.20 11.09 -4.21
C VAL A 206 5.12 11.81 -5.16
N ASP A 207 6.31 12.13 -4.67
CA ASP A 207 7.48 12.42 -5.48
C ASP A 207 8.62 11.43 -5.15
N GLN A 208 9.43 11.14 -6.15
CA GLN A 208 10.42 10.05 -6.16
C GLN A 208 11.75 10.55 -6.73
N HIS A 209 12.86 9.84 -6.53
CA HIS A 209 14.22 10.35 -6.72
C HIS A 209 14.42 11.72 -6.06
N PHE A 210 13.86 11.89 -4.86
CA PHE A 210 13.41 13.18 -4.36
C PHE A 210 14.56 14.17 -4.10
N HIS A 211 15.40 13.94 -3.10
CA HIS A 211 16.59 14.76 -2.87
C HIS A 211 17.61 14.60 -3.98
N ASN A 212 17.73 13.39 -4.55
CA ASN A 212 18.66 13.07 -5.64
C ASN A 212 18.49 14.01 -6.85
N ARG A 213 17.29 14.56 -7.05
CA ARG A 213 16.95 15.48 -8.15
C ARG A 213 16.41 16.83 -7.67
N ASN A 214 16.63 17.20 -6.41
CA ASN A 214 16.23 18.48 -5.81
C ASN A 214 14.73 18.82 -5.98
N ARG A 215 13.86 17.84 -5.72
CA ARG A 215 12.43 17.91 -6.05
C ARG A 215 11.52 18.51 -4.97
N MET A 216 12.09 19.01 -3.87
CA MET A 216 11.32 19.68 -2.80
C MET A 216 10.42 20.79 -3.32
N VAL A 217 10.96 21.67 -4.16
CA VAL A 217 10.24 22.85 -4.64
C VAL A 217 9.00 22.48 -5.44
N ARG A 218 9.10 21.50 -6.35
CA ARG A 218 7.94 21.07 -7.13
C ARG A 218 6.90 20.34 -6.28
N LEU A 219 7.32 19.59 -5.26
CA LEU A 219 6.39 19.00 -4.28
C LEU A 219 5.65 20.10 -3.51
N LEU A 220 6.34 21.15 -3.05
CA LEU A 220 5.70 22.31 -2.41
C LEU A 220 4.73 23.02 -3.35
N SER A 221 5.09 23.19 -4.64
CA SER A 221 4.17 23.71 -5.65
C SER A 221 2.90 22.87 -5.77
N THR A 222 3.04 21.54 -5.74
CA THR A 222 1.89 20.63 -5.79
C THR A 222 1.03 20.73 -4.53
N ILE A 223 1.64 20.77 -3.35
CA ILE A 223 0.92 20.89 -2.07
C ILE A 223 0.22 22.24 -1.95
N ALA A 224 0.74 23.30 -2.56
CA ALA A 224 0.02 24.57 -2.65
C ALA A 224 -1.31 24.44 -3.42
N VAL A 225 -1.36 23.57 -4.43
CA VAL A 225 -2.56 23.30 -5.24
C VAL A 225 -3.49 22.31 -4.53
N HIS A 226 -2.92 21.34 -3.82
CA HIS A 226 -3.64 20.27 -3.12
C HIS A 226 -3.25 20.21 -1.63
N PRO A 227 -3.62 21.23 -0.82
CA PRO A 227 -3.27 21.27 0.60
C PRO A 227 -4.02 20.24 1.44
N ASP A 228 -5.05 19.60 0.88
CA ASP A 228 -5.81 18.50 1.46
C ASP A 228 -5.15 17.12 1.25
N ARG A 229 -3.91 17.10 0.75
CA ARG A 229 -3.13 15.89 0.51
C ARG A 229 -1.82 15.92 1.28
N LEU A 230 -1.35 14.75 1.68
CA LEU A 230 -0.04 14.59 2.29
C LEU A 230 1.04 14.46 1.20
N GLY A 231 2.02 15.37 1.20
CA GLY A 231 3.14 15.31 0.28
C GLY A 231 4.22 14.36 0.77
N ILE A 232 4.66 13.43 -0.07
CA ILE A 232 5.63 12.40 0.29
C ILE A 232 6.75 12.38 -0.74
N GLY A 233 7.89 12.96 -0.39
CA GLY A 233 9.11 12.92 -1.18
C GLY A 233 10.00 11.75 -0.76
N ILE A 234 10.29 10.83 -1.67
CA ILE A 234 11.01 9.58 -1.39
C ILE A 234 12.32 9.55 -2.17
N ASP A 235 13.43 9.36 -1.45
CA ASP A 235 14.76 9.28 -2.04
C ASP A 235 15.01 7.96 -2.78
N GLU A 236 16.05 7.93 -3.60
CA GLU A 236 16.53 6.68 -4.20
C GLU A 236 16.88 5.63 -3.14
N ASP A 237 16.66 4.37 -3.47
CA ASP A 237 16.89 3.22 -2.57
C ASP A 237 16.25 3.40 -1.18
N THR A 238 15.07 4.01 -1.18
CA THR A 238 14.25 4.28 0.01
C THR A 238 12.79 3.97 -0.31
N ALA A 239 12.04 3.49 0.67
CA ALA A 239 10.63 3.18 0.53
C ALA A 239 9.81 3.70 1.71
N ALA A 240 8.63 4.23 1.40
CA ALA A 240 7.54 4.45 2.34
C ALA A 240 6.61 3.24 2.29
N VAL A 241 6.51 2.50 3.40
CA VAL A 241 5.68 1.29 3.52
C VAL A 241 4.42 1.63 4.28
N PHE A 242 3.28 1.60 3.59
CA PHE A 242 1.96 1.82 4.19
C PHE A 242 1.43 0.51 4.74
N GLU A 243 1.22 0.49 6.05
CA GLU A 243 0.66 -0.63 6.80
C GLU A 243 -0.84 -0.41 7.04
N GLN A 244 -1.60 -1.50 7.16
CA GLN A 244 -3.04 -1.44 7.40
C GLN A 244 -3.43 -0.73 8.71
N GLU A 245 -2.53 -0.68 9.69
CA GLU A 245 -2.76 0.00 10.95
C GLU A 245 -2.68 1.54 10.87
N GLY A 246 -2.52 2.10 9.67
CA GLY A 246 -2.51 3.56 9.45
C GLY A 246 -1.14 4.19 9.71
N TYR A 247 -0.07 3.40 9.61
CA TYR A 247 1.30 3.89 9.72
C TYR A 247 2.02 3.81 8.39
N LEU A 248 2.90 4.77 8.16
CA LEU A 248 3.93 4.72 7.15
C LEU A 248 5.25 4.39 7.85
N GLU A 249 5.94 3.32 7.46
CA GLU A 249 7.29 2.97 7.93
C GLU A 249 8.33 3.22 6.84
N VAL A 250 9.48 3.77 7.20
CA VAL A 250 10.56 4.04 6.24
C VAL A 250 11.55 2.87 6.20
N LEU A 251 11.85 2.40 5.00
CA LEU A 251 12.89 1.38 4.73
C LEU A 251 13.92 1.92 3.73
N GLY A 252 15.14 1.36 3.75
CA GLY A 252 16.21 1.71 2.82
C GLY A 252 17.19 2.75 3.33
N ARG A 253 17.93 3.39 2.42
CA ARG A 253 19.18 4.12 2.72
C ARG A 253 19.05 5.63 2.88
N GLY A 254 18.06 6.23 2.22
CA GLY A 254 17.84 7.67 2.19
C GLY A 254 16.77 8.10 3.17
N THR A 255 15.98 9.10 2.76
CA THR A 255 14.91 9.66 3.58
C THR A 255 13.56 9.62 2.89
N VAL A 256 12.51 9.65 3.71
CA VAL A 256 11.16 10.02 3.29
C VAL A 256 10.85 11.37 3.92
N THR A 257 10.54 12.35 3.08
CA THR A 257 10.12 13.67 3.52
C THR A 257 8.60 13.81 3.44
N ILE A 258 7.98 14.06 4.58
CA ILE A 258 6.56 14.36 4.71
C ILE A 258 6.39 15.88 4.72
N VAL A 259 5.59 16.37 3.78
CA VAL A 259 5.13 17.75 3.69
C VAL A 259 3.64 17.75 3.99
N ASP A 260 3.26 18.31 5.13
CA ASP A 260 1.89 18.33 5.61
C ASP A 260 1.37 19.76 5.70
N ALA A 261 0.22 19.99 5.07
CA ALA A 261 -0.46 21.27 4.97
C ALA A 261 -1.79 21.30 5.73
N GLN A 262 -2.06 20.32 6.61
CA GLN A 262 -3.29 20.25 7.41
C GLN A 262 -3.55 21.53 8.21
N ASP A 263 -2.49 22.12 8.79
CA ASP A 263 -2.56 23.36 9.56
C ASP A 263 -2.12 24.60 8.75
N LEU A 264 -2.17 24.54 7.40
CA LEU A 264 -1.79 25.64 6.54
C LEU A 264 -2.62 26.90 6.86
N THR A 265 -1.92 27.97 7.26
CA THR A 265 -2.58 29.23 7.69
C THR A 265 -2.75 30.21 6.54
N HIS A 266 -1.93 30.10 5.49
CA HIS A 266 -1.97 30.97 4.33
C HIS A 266 -1.34 30.32 3.10
N THR A 267 -1.93 30.57 1.94
CA THR A 267 -1.29 30.45 0.63
C THR A 267 -1.79 31.54 -0.31
N ASN A 268 -0.91 32.03 -1.19
CA ASN A 268 -1.27 32.95 -2.27
C ASN A 268 -1.66 32.23 -3.57
N GLN A 269 -1.70 30.89 -3.59
CA GLN A 269 -1.87 30.06 -4.80
C GLN A 269 -3.03 30.49 -5.71
N SER A 270 -4.16 30.90 -5.15
CA SER A 270 -5.36 31.29 -5.90
C SER A 270 -5.33 32.73 -6.43
N ARG A 271 -4.30 33.51 -6.06
CA ARG A 271 -4.21 34.97 -6.30
C ARG A 271 -3.05 35.37 -7.22
N VAL A 272 -2.16 34.43 -7.54
CA VAL A 272 -0.94 34.68 -8.31
C VAL A 272 -0.96 33.89 -9.61
N ASP A 273 -0.29 34.40 -10.64
CA ASP A 273 -0.19 33.72 -11.93
C ASP A 273 0.68 32.45 -11.88
N THR A 274 0.68 31.66 -12.95
CA THR A 274 1.30 30.33 -12.98
C THR A 274 2.80 30.34 -12.68
N SER A 275 3.54 31.35 -13.17
CA SER A 275 4.99 31.49 -12.97
C SER A 275 5.36 32.30 -11.73
N GLU A 276 4.40 32.87 -11.02
CA GLU A 276 4.68 33.71 -9.85
C GLU A 276 5.00 32.85 -8.62
N PRO A 277 5.90 33.33 -7.73
CA PRO A 277 6.26 32.59 -6.52
C PRO A 277 5.07 32.35 -5.57
N LEU A 278 5.02 31.14 -5.03
CA LEU A 278 4.06 30.71 -4.04
C LEU A 278 4.57 30.98 -2.62
N SER A 279 3.66 31.38 -1.75
CA SER A 279 3.85 31.44 -0.30
C SER A 279 3.00 30.36 0.35
N LEU A 280 3.56 29.63 1.30
CA LEU A 280 2.84 28.66 2.13
C LEU A 280 3.27 28.89 3.58
N HIS A 281 2.33 29.18 4.46
CA HIS A 281 2.62 29.45 5.87
C HIS A 281 2.10 28.34 6.77
N ASN A 282 2.91 27.95 7.77
CA ASN A 282 2.60 26.89 8.73
C ASN A 282 2.49 25.49 8.10
N LEU A 283 3.46 25.15 7.24
CA LEU A 283 3.68 23.78 6.80
C LEU A 283 4.40 22.98 7.88
N HIS A 284 4.03 21.72 8.04
CA HIS A 284 4.75 20.76 8.86
C HIS A 284 5.66 19.92 7.97
N LEU A 285 6.94 19.86 8.34
CA LEU A 285 7.96 19.11 7.62
C LEU A 285 8.54 18.05 8.55
N HIS A 286 8.50 16.80 8.11
CA HIS A 286 9.16 15.70 8.80
C HIS A 286 10.07 14.98 7.82
N ILE A 287 11.33 14.74 8.21
CA ILE A 287 12.28 13.96 7.42
C ILE A 287 12.57 12.71 8.24
N LEU A 288 12.17 11.56 7.71
CA LEU A 288 12.23 10.26 8.38
C LEU A 288 13.30 9.42 7.69
N CYS A 289 14.06 8.64 8.47
CA CYS A 289 15.03 7.68 7.97
C CYS A 289 14.61 6.25 8.32
N HIS A 290 15.44 5.26 7.93
CA HIS A 290 15.16 3.85 8.15
C HIS A 290 14.65 3.54 9.56
N GLY A 291 13.52 2.82 9.65
CA GLY A 291 12.90 2.39 10.90
C GLY A 291 11.96 3.42 11.53
N ASP A 292 12.07 4.70 11.16
CA ASP A 292 11.10 5.71 11.59
C ASP A 292 9.72 5.41 11.01
N ARG A 293 8.69 5.86 11.75
CA ARG A 293 7.29 5.75 11.34
C ARG A 293 6.60 7.10 11.34
N TYR A 294 5.54 7.21 10.55
CA TYR A 294 4.60 8.34 10.57
C TYR A 294 3.19 7.81 10.81
N ASP A 295 2.54 8.31 11.86
CA ASP A 295 1.14 8.03 12.15
C ASP A 295 0.26 8.91 11.27
N LEU A 296 -0.39 8.29 10.27
CA LEU A 296 -1.21 9.00 9.28
C LEU A 296 -2.49 9.57 9.87
N LYS A 297 -2.95 9.06 11.02
CA LYS A 297 -4.16 9.53 11.70
C LYS A 297 -3.88 10.72 12.59
N ASN A 298 -2.78 10.66 13.33
CA ASN A 298 -2.41 11.70 14.30
C ASN A 298 -1.45 12.74 13.71
N HIS A 299 -1.00 12.55 12.47
CA HIS A 299 -0.08 13.44 11.76
C HIS A 299 1.21 13.69 12.54
N ARG A 300 1.86 12.61 13.00
CA ARG A 300 3.06 12.69 13.84
C ARG A 300 4.13 11.66 13.47
N PRO A 301 5.42 12.06 13.47
CA PRO A 301 6.51 11.12 13.36
C PRO A 301 6.70 10.35 14.68
N MET A 302 7.21 9.13 14.56
CA MET A 302 7.59 8.24 15.64
C MET A 302 8.97 7.68 15.33
N SER A 303 9.90 7.81 16.27
CA SER A 303 11.25 7.28 16.08
C SER A 303 11.23 5.75 16.04
N GLY A 304 11.97 5.18 15.09
CA GLY A 304 12.26 3.76 15.08
C GLY A 304 13.10 3.36 16.30
N ASN A 305 12.85 2.18 16.85
CA ASN A 305 13.82 1.56 17.76
C ASN A 305 14.94 0.96 16.89
N LEU A 306 16.05 1.68 16.77
CA LEU A 306 17.28 1.18 16.14
C LEU A 306 17.95 0.11 17.01
#